data_AF-A0A2E2C895-F1
#
_entry.id   AF-A0A2E2C895-F1
#
_cell.length_a   1.000
_cell.length_b   1.000
_cell.length_c   1.000
_cell.angle_alpha   90.00
_cell.angle_beta   90.00
_cell.angle_gamma   90.00
#
_symmetry.space_group_name_H-M   'P 1'
#
loop_
_entity.id
_entity.type
_entity.pdbx_description
1 polymer ?
#
loop_
_entity_poly.entity_id
_entity_poly.type
_entity_poly.pdbx_seq_one_letter_code
_entity_poly.pdbx_strand_id
1 'polypeptide(L)'
;MNATRLFGILAILYGLCMSVFAYAGTLSWFQFTHAVSTLFTSLLGAFFFVYPFMSTWQEFGLNYVDKDEDPFSPSGDYHRRLMNACRMYPACWYLPVIFMFGTFIAFFVISDQIQPIYSVIAAMAFLSGLWFVFVYPTARKLFG
;
A
#
# COMPACT_ATOMS: atom_id res chain seq x y z
N MET A 1 -9.52 -9.49 18.92
CA MET A 1 -8.81 -9.17 17.66
C MET A 1 -8.48 -7.68 17.70
N ASN A 2 -7.22 -7.27 17.58
CA ASN A 2 -6.82 -5.87 17.77
C ASN A 2 -7.38 -4.98 16.65
N ALA A 3 -7.92 -3.81 17.00
CA ALA A 3 -8.54 -2.87 16.05
C ALA A 3 -7.63 -2.51 14.86
N THR A 4 -6.32 -2.43 15.08
CA THR A 4 -5.31 -2.18 14.02
C THR A 4 -5.24 -3.29 12.98
N ARG A 5 -5.36 -4.56 13.38
CA ARG A 5 -5.39 -5.68 12.44
C ARG A 5 -6.68 -5.70 11.62
N LEU A 6 -7.82 -5.36 12.23
CA LEU A 6 -9.08 -5.24 11.50
C LEU A 6 -8.99 -4.12 10.45
N PHE A 7 -8.42 -2.96 10.81
CA PHE A 7 -8.15 -1.87 9.88
C PHE A 7 -7.27 -2.34 8.72
N GLY A 8 -6.19 -3.07 8.99
CA GLY A 8 -5.33 -3.62 7.96
C GLY A 8 -6.04 -4.61 7.03
N ILE A 9 -6.90 -5.48 7.57
CA ILE A 9 -7.71 -6.41 6.76
C ILE A 9 -8.67 -5.64 5.84
N LEU A 10 -9.32 -4.59 6.36
CA LEU A 10 -10.21 -3.74 5.55
C LEU A 10 -9.43 -3.04 4.42
N ALA A 11 -8.21 -2.58 4.68
CA ALA A 11 -7.34 -1.99 3.66
C ALA A 11 -6.95 -3.00 2.58
N ILE A 12 -6.66 -4.26 2.94
CA ILE A 12 -6.40 -5.35 1.98
C ILE A 12 -7.63 -5.62 1.12
N LEU A 13 -8.81 -5.76 1.73
CA LEU A 13 -10.05 -6.00 1.00
C LEU A 13 -10.37 -4.84 0.04
N TYR A 14 -10.15 -3.61 0.50
CA TYR A 14 -10.27 -2.43 -0.34
C TYR A 14 -9.29 -2.45 -1.53
N GLY A 15 -8.03 -2.79 -1.28
CA GLY A 15 -7.02 -2.97 -2.34
C GLY A 15 -7.38 -4.05 -3.34
N LEU A 16 -7.96 -5.17 -2.90
CA LEU A 16 -8.47 -6.23 -3.78
C LEU A 16 -9.61 -5.71 -4.68
N CYS A 17 -10.57 -4.96 -4.12
CA CYS A 17 -11.64 -4.35 -4.90
C CYS A 17 -11.10 -3.39 -5.97
N MET A 18 -10.13 -2.55 -5.63
CA MET A 18 -9.50 -1.63 -6.57
C MET A 18 -8.68 -2.39 -7.63
N SER A 19 -8.04 -3.50 -7.26
CA SER A 19 -7.35 -4.38 -8.21
C SER A 19 -8.31 -4.97 -9.22
N VAL A 20 -9.51 -5.39 -8.80
CA VAL A 20 -10.56 -5.85 -9.73
C VAL A 20 -10.97 -4.71 -10.67
N PHE A 21 -11.19 -3.49 -10.15
CA PHE A 21 -11.56 -2.34 -10.99
C PHE A 21 -10.49 -1.99 -12.03
N ALA A 22 -9.21 -2.20 -11.71
CA ALA A 22 -8.12 -1.98 -12.65
C ALA A 22 -8.22 -2.84 -13.91
N TYR A 23 -8.82 -4.04 -13.85
CA TYR A 23 -8.94 -4.98 -14.97
C TYR A 23 -10.38 -5.20 -15.47
N ALA A 24 -11.38 -4.85 -14.67
CA ALA A 24 -12.79 -5.14 -14.96
C ALA A 24 -13.52 -4.00 -15.69
N GLY A 25 -12.83 -2.92 -16.07
CA GLY A 25 -13.45 -1.69 -16.61
C GLY A 25 -14.29 -1.87 -17.87
N THR A 26 -14.07 -2.93 -18.63
CA THR A 26 -14.81 -3.25 -19.86
C THR A 26 -16.05 -4.10 -19.63
N LEU A 27 -16.19 -4.69 -18.45
CA LEU A 27 -17.37 -5.46 -18.09
C LEU A 27 -18.55 -4.53 -17.80
N SER A 28 -19.74 -4.88 -18.28
CA SER A 28 -20.95 -4.06 -18.15
C SER A 28 -21.30 -3.72 -16.69
N TRP A 29 -21.04 -4.65 -15.77
CA TRP A 29 -21.28 -4.45 -14.34
C TRP A 29 -20.34 -3.44 -13.68
N PHE A 30 -19.20 -3.11 -14.30
CA PHE A 30 -18.20 -2.19 -13.75
C PHE A 30 -18.09 -0.88 -14.53
N GLN A 31 -19.04 -0.57 -15.42
CA GLN A 31 -19.04 0.69 -16.18
C GLN A 31 -19.06 1.94 -15.28
N PHE A 32 -19.61 1.82 -14.07
CA PHE A 32 -19.60 2.90 -13.08
C PHE A 32 -18.18 3.32 -12.67
N THR A 33 -17.16 2.47 -12.85
CA THR A 33 -15.76 2.80 -12.55
C THR A 33 -15.22 3.93 -13.43
N HIS A 34 -15.81 4.18 -14.61
CA HIS A 34 -15.45 5.32 -15.46
C HIS A 34 -16.05 6.66 -14.99
N ALA A 35 -16.95 6.63 -14.00
CA ALA A 35 -17.53 7.85 -13.45
C ALA A 35 -16.49 8.58 -12.58
N VAL A 36 -16.38 9.90 -12.79
CA VAL A 36 -15.49 10.77 -12.01
C VAL A 36 -15.77 10.67 -10.51
N SER A 37 -17.04 10.56 -10.11
CA SER A 37 -17.43 10.41 -8.70
C SER A 37 -16.89 9.12 -8.07
N THR A 38 -16.88 8.02 -8.82
CA THR A 38 -16.30 6.74 -8.36
C THR A 38 -14.80 6.86 -8.20
N LEU A 39 -14.10 7.50 -9.13
CA LEU A 39 -12.68 7.77 -9.00
C LEU A 39 -12.36 8.60 -7.74
N PHE A 40 -13.08 9.70 -7.51
CA PHE A 40 -12.89 10.54 -6.33
C PHE A 40 -13.17 9.78 -5.02
N THR A 41 -14.24 8.99 -4.98
CA THR A 41 -14.59 8.17 -3.82
C THR A 41 -13.49 7.14 -3.55
N SER A 42 -12.94 6.53 -4.61
CA SER A 42 -11.84 5.60 -4.47
C SER A 42 -10.55 6.26 -3.97
N LEU A 43 -10.21 7.44 -4.48
CA LEU A 43 -9.05 8.19 -3.99
C LEU A 43 -9.19 8.54 -2.50
N LEU A 44 -10.36 9.04 -2.07
CA LEU A 44 -10.63 9.32 -0.66
C LEU A 44 -10.49 8.07 0.22
N GLY A 45 -10.99 6.92 -0.24
CA GLY A 45 -10.79 5.64 0.44
C GLY A 45 -9.31 5.26 0.57
N ALA A 46 -8.53 5.43 -0.50
CA ALA A 46 -7.08 5.21 -0.46
C ALA A 46 -6.39 6.10 0.58
N PHE A 47 -6.72 7.40 0.59
CA PHE A 47 -6.15 8.36 1.55
C PHE A 47 -6.48 7.98 2.99
N PHE A 48 -7.73 7.56 3.25
CA PHE A 48 -8.14 7.08 4.57
C PHE A 48 -7.26 5.92 5.06
N PHE A 49 -6.88 5.00 4.18
CA PHE A 49 -6.01 3.88 4.55
C PHE A 49 -4.52 4.24 4.62
N VAL A 50 -4.03 5.07 3.70
CA VAL A 50 -2.59 5.37 3.62
C VAL A 50 -2.13 6.36 4.70
N TYR A 51 -3.01 7.26 5.15
CA TYR A 51 -2.64 8.29 6.11
C TYR A 51 -2.19 7.70 7.47
N PRO A 52 -2.94 6.77 8.10
CA PRO A 52 -2.47 6.10 9.31
C PRO A 52 -1.18 5.30 9.11
N PHE A 53 -1.00 4.72 7.93
CA PHE A 53 0.25 4.05 7.57
C PHE A 53 1.42 5.04 7.60
N MET A 54 1.31 6.17 6.90
CA MET A 54 2.36 7.20 6.89
C MET A 54 2.67 7.72 8.29
N SER A 55 1.63 8.00 9.09
CA SER A 55 1.79 8.48 10.46
C SER A 55 2.59 7.47 11.31
N THR A 56 2.16 6.21 11.33
CA THR A 56 2.85 5.17 12.13
C THR A 56 4.25 4.82 11.59
N TRP A 57 4.46 4.96 10.28
CA TRP A 57 5.76 4.81 9.66
C TRP A 57 6.75 5.88 10.11
N GLN A 58 6.28 7.13 10.17
CA GLN A 58 7.07 8.27 10.65
C GLN A 58 7.30 8.22 12.16
N GLU A 59 6.29 7.81 12.93
CA GLU A 59 6.38 7.63 14.38
C GLU A 59 7.53 6.68 14.76
N PHE A 60 7.75 5.62 13.99
CA PHE A 60 8.86 4.68 14.22
C PHE A 60 10.19 5.12 13.60
N GLY A 61 10.31 6.33 13.06
CA GLY A 61 11.58 6.85 12.51
C GLY A 61 12.05 6.15 11.22
N LEU A 62 11.17 5.42 10.52
CA LEU A 62 11.52 4.70 9.29
C LEU A 62 11.62 5.61 8.05
N ASN A 63 11.31 6.90 8.20
CA ASN A 63 11.43 7.94 7.19
C ASN A 63 12.68 8.82 7.35
N TYR A 64 13.49 8.63 8.40
CA TYR A 64 14.59 9.52 8.74
C TYR A 64 15.83 9.29 7.86
N VAL A 65 16.01 10.10 6.82
CA VAL A 65 17.28 10.18 6.10
C VAL A 65 18.03 11.36 6.68
N ASP A 66 18.88 11.12 7.67
CA ASP A 66 19.83 12.15 8.10
C ASP A 66 20.84 12.35 6.97
N LYS A 67 20.93 13.57 6.45
CA LYS A 67 21.76 13.90 5.29
C LYS A 67 23.14 14.43 5.69
N ASP A 68 23.31 14.77 6.97
CA ASP A 68 24.51 15.42 7.48
C ASP A 68 25.32 14.53 8.46
N GLU A 69 24.72 13.46 8.99
CA GLU A 69 25.39 12.46 9.83
C GLU A 69 25.21 11.05 9.25
N ASP A 70 26.31 10.48 8.77
CA ASP A 70 26.54 9.06 8.52
C ASP A 70 25.92 8.43 7.23
N PRO A 71 26.73 7.79 6.35
CA PRO A 71 26.22 6.93 5.26
C PRO A 71 25.38 5.72 5.76
N PHE A 72 25.31 5.49 7.07
CA PHE A 72 24.37 4.58 7.73
C PHE A 72 23.33 5.37 8.53
N SER A 73 22.36 5.97 7.82
CA SER A 73 21.30 6.73 8.47
C SER A 73 20.54 5.88 9.53
N PRO A 74 20.03 6.48 10.62
CA PRO A 74 19.23 5.77 11.62
C PRO A 74 18.05 4.99 11.04
N SER A 75 17.47 5.48 9.94
CA SER A 75 16.45 4.72 9.20
C SER A 75 17.02 3.44 8.60
N GLY A 76 18.20 3.44 8.00
CA GLY A 76 18.85 2.25 7.46
C GLY A 76 19.00 1.12 8.50
N ASP A 77 19.40 1.47 9.72
CA ASP A 77 19.50 0.52 10.83
C ASP A 77 18.14 0.05 11.34
N TYR A 78 17.14 0.94 11.40
CA TYR A 78 15.78 0.57 11.81
C TYR A 78 15.11 -0.33 10.76
N HIS A 79 15.31 -0.02 9.48
CA HIS A 79 14.95 -0.87 8.34
C HIS A 79 15.60 -2.24 8.45
N ARG A 80 16.89 -2.31 8.76
CA ARG A 80 17.63 -3.58 8.92
C ARG A 80 17.13 -4.40 10.10
N ARG A 81 16.92 -3.76 11.27
CA ARG A 81 16.35 -4.41 12.46
C ARG A 81 14.95 -4.95 12.18
N LEU A 82 14.12 -4.18 11.48
CA LEU A 82 12.77 -4.58 11.11
C LEU A 82 12.77 -5.70 10.07
N MET A 83 13.64 -5.66 9.06
CA MET A 83 13.84 -6.75 8.10
C MET A 83 14.24 -8.06 8.79
N ASN A 84 15.16 -8.00 9.75
CA ASN A 84 15.62 -9.17 10.49
C ASN A 84 14.51 -9.76 11.37
N ALA A 85 13.68 -8.91 11.98
CA ALA A 85 12.61 -9.33 12.87
C ALA A 85 11.31 -9.71 12.15
N CYS A 86 11.04 -9.15 10.97
CA CYS A 86 9.80 -9.32 10.23
C CYS A 86 10.07 -9.68 8.76
N ARG A 87 10.00 -10.97 8.44
CA ARG A 87 10.16 -11.45 7.05
C ARG A 87 9.11 -10.91 6.07
N MET A 88 7.95 -10.47 6.57
CA MET A 88 6.89 -9.88 5.75
C MET A 88 7.17 -8.42 5.36
N TYR A 89 8.15 -7.78 5.99
CA TYR A 89 8.43 -6.38 5.75
C TYR A 89 8.83 -6.07 4.30
N PRO A 90 9.76 -6.82 3.65
CA PRO A 90 10.04 -6.60 2.23
C PRO A 90 8.80 -6.83 1.35
N ALA A 91 7.99 -7.85 1.64
CA ALA A 91 6.79 -8.15 0.87
C ALA A 91 5.74 -7.03 0.96
N CYS A 92 5.67 -6.33 2.11
CA CYS A 92 4.83 -5.15 2.30
C CYS A 92 5.10 -4.05 1.27
N TRP A 93 6.34 -3.94 0.80
CA TRP A 93 6.78 -2.95 -0.19
C TRP A 93 6.74 -3.48 -1.61
N TYR A 94 7.32 -4.67 -1.83
CA TYR A 94 7.50 -5.19 -3.17
C TYR A 94 6.18 -5.66 -3.79
N LEU A 95 5.26 -6.27 -3.04
CA LEU A 95 4.00 -6.75 -3.62
C LEU A 95 3.15 -5.62 -4.23
N PRO A 96 2.87 -4.50 -3.51
CA PRO A 96 2.16 -3.37 -4.10
C PRO A 96 2.87 -2.77 -5.33
N VAL A 97 4.19 -2.66 -5.26
CA VAL A 97 5.01 -2.08 -6.35
C VAL A 97 4.98 -2.99 -7.58
N ILE A 98 5.23 -4.29 -7.41
CA ILE A 98 5.18 -5.28 -8.50
C ILE A 98 3.79 -5.31 -9.14
N PHE A 99 2.73 -5.26 -8.34
CA PHE A 99 1.36 -5.21 -8.85
C PHE A 99 1.10 -3.95 -9.69
N MET A 100 1.51 -2.79 -9.18
CA MET A 100 1.39 -1.52 -9.90
C MET A 100 2.15 -1.58 -11.23
N PHE A 101 3.45 -1.90 -11.22
CA PHE A 101 4.25 -2.00 -12.44
C PHE A 101 3.73 -3.06 -13.42
N GLY A 102 3.30 -4.23 -12.92
CA GLY A 102 2.68 -5.27 -13.74
C GLY A 102 1.41 -4.77 -14.43
N THR A 103 0.59 -4.00 -13.73
CA THR A 103 -0.61 -3.38 -14.33
C THR A 103 -0.25 -2.34 -15.39
N PHE A 104 0.78 -1.52 -15.16
CA PHE A 104 1.26 -0.56 -16.15
C PHE A 104 1.79 -1.25 -17.41
N ILE A 105 2.56 -2.34 -17.27
CA ILE A 105 3.01 -3.14 -18.42
C ILE A 105 1.81 -3.70 -19.18
N ALA A 106 0.83 -4.26 -18.46
CA ALA A 106 -0.38 -4.78 -19.09
C ALA A 106 -1.17 -3.69 -19.82
N PHE A 107 -1.22 -2.46 -19.29
CA PHE A 107 -1.87 -1.32 -19.95
C PHE A 107 -1.24 -0.99 -21.31
N PHE A 108 0.08 -1.16 -21.47
CA PHE A 108 0.73 -0.98 -22.79
C PHE A 108 0.35 -2.07 -23.81
N VAL A 109 -0.14 -3.23 -23.37
CA VAL A 109 -0.52 -4.36 -24.24
C VAL A 109 -2.02 -4.38 -24.54
N ILE A 110 -2.84 -4.06 -23.54
CA ILE A 110 -4.32 -4.10 -23.61
C ILE A 110 -4.93 -2.83 -22.98
N SER A 111 -4.59 -1.66 -23.53
CA SER A 111 -4.93 -0.34 -22.98
C SER A 111 -6.41 -0.16 -22.70
N ASP A 112 -7.27 -0.64 -23.58
CA ASP A 112 -8.71 -0.41 -23.50
C ASP A 112 -9.38 -1.22 -22.39
N GLN A 113 -8.67 -2.21 -21.84
CA GLN A 113 -9.16 -3.10 -20.80
C GLN A 113 -8.66 -2.75 -19.41
N ILE A 114 -7.70 -1.82 -19.30
CA ILE A 114 -7.00 -1.56 -18.05
C ILE A 114 -7.14 -0.10 -17.64
N GLN A 115 -7.50 0.09 -16.37
CA GLN A 115 -7.57 1.40 -15.73
C GLN A 115 -6.41 1.54 -14.73
N PRO A 116 -5.24 2.02 -15.17
CA PRO A 116 -4.02 1.97 -14.37
C PRO A 116 -4.11 2.77 -13.07
N ILE A 117 -4.97 3.80 -13.01
CA ILE A 117 -5.18 4.60 -11.80
C ILE A 117 -5.66 3.76 -10.61
N TYR A 118 -6.52 2.77 -10.85
CA TYR A 118 -7.00 1.87 -9.79
C TYR A 118 -5.90 0.95 -9.26
N SER A 119 -4.86 0.68 -10.04
CA SER A 119 -3.70 -0.09 -9.58
C SER A 119 -2.84 0.68 -8.59
N VAL A 120 -2.71 2.00 -8.79
CA VAL A 120 -2.03 2.90 -7.83
C VAL A 120 -2.81 2.95 -6.52
N ILE A 121 -4.13 3.12 -6.59
CA ILE A 121 -5.02 3.13 -5.44
C ILE A 121 -4.94 1.79 -4.68
N ALA A 122 -4.98 0.67 -5.40
CA ALA A 122 -4.85 -0.66 -4.82
C ALA A 122 -3.50 -0.84 -4.12
N ALA A 123 -2.40 -0.39 -4.74
CA ALA A 123 -1.06 -0.48 -4.17
C ALA A 123 -0.95 0.29 -2.85
N MET A 124 -1.49 1.51 -2.76
CA MET A 124 -1.51 2.29 -1.52
C MET A 124 -2.28 1.57 -0.41
N ALA A 125 -3.42 0.97 -0.75
CA ALA A 125 -4.24 0.22 0.20
C ALA A 125 -3.57 -1.07 0.66
N PHE A 126 -2.93 -1.82 -0.25
CA PHE A 126 -2.19 -3.03 0.08
C PHE A 126 -0.98 -2.73 0.96
N LEU A 127 -0.24 -1.66 0.68
CA LEU A 127 0.88 -1.21 1.52
C LEU A 127 0.42 -0.99 2.96
N SER A 128 -0.64 -0.20 3.14
CA SER A 128 -1.23 0.04 4.46
C SER A 128 -1.75 -1.24 5.11
N GLY A 129 -2.45 -2.07 4.34
CA GLY A 129 -3.03 -3.32 4.82
C GLY A 129 -1.99 -4.33 5.31
N LEU A 130 -0.97 -4.61 4.49
CA LEU A 130 0.14 -5.50 4.84
C LEU A 130 0.92 -4.96 6.04
N TRP A 131 1.11 -3.64 6.11
CA TRP A 131 1.72 -2.99 7.25
C TRP A 131 0.95 -3.28 8.54
N PHE A 132 -0.33 -2.93 8.61
CA PHE A 132 -1.10 -3.05 9.85
C PHE A 132 -1.39 -4.49 10.28
N VAL A 133 -1.51 -5.44 9.33
CA VAL A 133 -1.73 -6.85 9.66
C VAL A 133 -0.46 -7.52 10.16
N PHE A 134 0.67 -7.32 9.47
CA PHE A 134 1.88 -8.13 9.67
C PHE A 134 3.07 -7.35 10.25
N VAL A 135 3.33 -6.14 9.77
CA VAL A 135 4.57 -5.41 10.08
C VAL A 135 4.43 -4.55 11.33
N TYR A 136 3.39 -3.73 11.42
CA TYR A 136 3.11 -2.82 12.53
C TYR A 136 3.17 -3.49 13.91
N PRO A 137 2.60 -4.71 14.13
CA PRO A 137 2.73 -5.39 15.42
C PRO A 137 4.17 -5.72 15.81
N THR A 138 5.06 -5.90 14.83
CA THR A 138 6.48 -6.16 15.05
C THR A 138 7.24 -4.86 15.23
N ALA A 139 7.00 -3.86 14.38
CA ALA A 139 7.60 -2.53 14.48
C ALA A 139 7.30 -1.89 15.84
N ARG A 140 6.05 -1.94 16.30
CA ARG A 140 5.63 -1.44 17.61
C ARG A 140 6.35 -2.12 18.78
N LYS A 141 6.76 -3.38 18.66
CA LYS A 141 7.53 -4.07 19.71
C LYS A 141 9.01 -3.68 19.72
N LEU A 142 9.53 -3.20 18.59
CA LEU A 142 10.95 -2.88 18.42
C LEU A 142 11.26 -1.41 18.68
N PHE A 143 10.30 -0.52 18.39
CA PHE A 143 10.52 0.93 18.32
C PHE A 143 9.47 1.75 19.09
N GLY A 144 8.40 1.13 19.61
CA GLY A 144 7.36 1.78 20.41
C GLY A 144 7.37 1.30 21.85
#